data_AF-A0A3S3KFR6-F1
#
_entry.id   AF-A0A3S3KFR6-F1
#
_cell.length_a   1.000
_cell.length_b   1.000
_cell.length_c   1.000
_cell.angle_alpha   90.00
_cell.angle_beta   90.00
_cell.angle_gamma   90.00
#
_symmetry.space_group_name_H-M   'P 1'
#
loop_
_entity.id
_entity.type
_entity.pdbx_description
1 polymer ?
#
loop_
_entity_poly.entity_id
_entity_poly.type
_entity_poly.pdbx_seq_one_letter_code
_entity_poly.pdbx_strand_id
1 'polypeptide(L)'
;MEFRSAGRRIGSLRTVSRREWQGEATINALAKSFVLSLPADVAVRVTDDGDAATVDMRSASRSGRYDLGDTAARIVDFLAELDQEVAGRVGTTPGE
;
A
#
# COMPACT_ATOMS: atom_id res chain seq x y z
N MET A 1 10.24 12.72 0.39
CA MET A 1 10.40 11.82 1.54
C MET A 1 10.59 10.43 0.99
N GLU A 2 11.81 9.93 1.03
CA GLU A 2 12.20 8.64 0.45
C GLU A 2 12.04 7.58 1.55
N PHE A 3 10.97 6.78 1.47
CA PHE A 3 10.77 5.66 2.37
C PHE A 3 11.68 4.52 1.91
N ARG A 4 12.72 4.24 2.70
CA ARG A 4 13.57 3.06 2.54
C ARG A 4 13.20 2.06 3.64
N SER A 5 12.52 0.99 3.24
CA SER A 5 12.35 -0.24 3.99
C SER A 5 12.53 -1.40 3.01
N ALA A 6 13.43 -2.34 3.37
CA ALA A 6 13.66 -3.63 2.73
C ALA A 6 13.65 -3.69 1.18
N GLY A 7 14.69 -3.16 0.52
CA GLY A 7 15.17 -3.68 -0.79
C GLY A 7 14.20 -3.76 -1.98
N ARG A 8 12.99 -3.18 -1.91
CA ARG A 8 11.96 -3.28 -2.95
C ARG A 8 11.67 -1.91 -3.53
N ARG A 9 12.10 -1.67 -4.77
CA ARG A 9 11.69 -0.50 -5.55
C ARG A 9 10.22 -0.68 -5.96
N ILE A 10 9.30 -0.23 -5.12
CA ILE A 10 7.94 0.07 -5.57
C ILE A 10 8.10 1.11 -6.69
N GLY A 11 7.48 0.86 -7.84
CA GLY A 11 7.62 1.68 -9.03
C GLY A 11 7.20 3.14 -8.80
N SER A 12 7.30 3.94 -9.86
CA SER A 12 6.98 5.38 -9.83
C SER A 12 5.63 5.64 -9.15
N LEU A 13 5.68 6.20 -7.93
CA LEU A 13 4.52 6.68 -7.21
C LEU A 13 4.06 7.98 -7.86
N ARG A 14 2.81 8.04 -8.32
CA ARG A 14 2.15 9.30 -8.64
C ARG A 14 1.30 9.69 -7.44
N THR A 15 1.82 10.62 -6.63
CA THR A 15 1.09 11.22 -5.52
C THR A 15 -0.21 11.85 -6.02
N VAL A 16 -1.35 11.38 -5.52
CA VAL A 16 -2.66 12.00 -5.75
C VAL A 16 -2.83 13.13 -4.74
N SER A 17 -3.47 14.23 -5.16
CA SER A 17 -3.51 15.48 -4.40
C SER A 17 -4.11 15.28 -3.01
N ARG A 18 -3.40 15.80 -2.00
CA ARG A 18 -3.94 16.15 -0.68
C ARG A 18 -4.97 17.29 -0.85
N ARG A 19 -6.12 17.02 -1.47
CA ARG A 19 -7.25 17.95 -1.45
C ARG A 19 -8.20 17.43 -0.39
N GLU A 20 -8.38 18.24 0.64
CA GLU A 20 -9.37 18.06 1.73
C GLU A 20 -9.12 16.86 2.65
N TRP A 21 -8.39 17.05 3.75
CA TRP A 21 -8.43 16.10 4.89
C TRP A 21 -9.84 16.12 5.51
N GLN A 22 -10.74 15.30 4.96
CA GLN A 22 -12.08 15.02 5.50
C GLN A 22 -12.13 13.58 6.05
N GLY A 23 -11.00 13.08 6.58
CA GLY A 23 -10.87 11.71 7.05
C GLY A 23 -10.66 10.67 5.93
N GLU A 24 -10.42 11.04 4.67
CA GLU A 24 -10.16 10.06 3.60
C GLU A 24 -8.94 10.44 2.75
N ALA A 25 -8.11 9.44 2.42
CA ALA A 25 -6.96 9.57 1.54
C ALA A 25 -6.89 8.39 0.57
N THR A 26 -6.53 8.67 -0.70
CA THR A 26 -6.30 7.63 -1.72
C THR A 26 -4.92 7.80 -2.34
N ILE A 27 -4.20 6.69 -2.46
CA ILE A 27 -2.86 6.59 -3.03
C ILE A 27 -2.93 5.65 -4.22
N ASN A 28 -2.45 6.11 -5.38
CA ASN A 28 -2.37 5.30 -6.59
C ASN A 28 -0.90 5.06 -6.95
N ALA A 29 -0.56 3.81 -7.26
CA ALA A 29 0.80 3.40 -7.55
C ALA A 29 0.87 2.35 -8.67
N LEU A 30 2.04 2.25 -9.29
CA LEU A 30 2.38 1.18 -10.20
C LEU A 30 3.34 0.20 -9.50
N ALA A 31 2.89 -1.03 -9.32
CA ALA A 31 3.70 -2.14 -8.86
C ALA A 31 4.20 -2.98 -10.04
N LYS A 32 5.20 -3.83 -9.78
CA LYS A 32 5.71 -4.79 -10.75
C LYS A 32 5.65 -6.20 -10.17
N SER A 33 5.33 -7.20 -10.99
CA SER A 33 5.41 -8.61 -10.59
C SER A 33 6.85 -9.04 -10.40
N PHE A 34 7.09 -10.02 -9.53
CA PHE A 34 8.44 -10.38 -9.11
C PHE A 34 9.25 -11.06 -10.22
N VAL A 35 8.66 -12.06 -10.89
CA VAL A 35 9.37 -12.91 -11.86
C VAL A 35 9.53 -12.23 -13.22
N LEU A 36 8.47 -11.58 -13.70
CA LEU A 36 8.41 -11.05 -15.07
C LEU A 36 8.36 -9.51 -15.12
N SER A 37 8.41 -8.83 -13.96
CA SER A 37 8.31 -7.36 -13.88
C SER A 37 7.06 -6.78 -14.58
N LEU A 38 5.99 -7.57 -14.66
CA LEU A 38 4.75 -7.15 -15.31
C LEU A 38 4.07 -6.05 -14.48
N PRO A 39 3.61 -4.96 -15.10
CA PRO A 39 3.02 -3.86 -14.37
C PRO A 39 1.64 -4.23 -13.79
N ALA A 40 1.41 -3.81 -12.56
CA ALA A 40 0.13 -3.88 -11.89
C ALA A 40 -0.25 -2.49 -11.35
N ASP A 41 -1.51 -2.11 -11.52
CA ASP A 41 -2.09 -0.95 -10.85
C ASP A 41 -2.38 -1.31 -9.38
N VAL A 42 -2.13 -0.36 -8.50
CA VAL A 42 -2.44 -0.45 -7.09
C VAL A 42 -3.15 0.83 -6.66
N ALA A 43 -4.25 0.66 -5.93
CA ALA A 43 -4.94 1.73 -5.24
C ALA A 43 -5.04 1.36 -3.77
N VAL A 44 -4.60 2.26 -2.89
CA VAL A 44 -4.74 2.14 -1.44
C VAL A 44 -5.59 3.29 -0.97
N ARG A 45 -6.63 2.98 -0.20
CA ARG A 45 -7.54 3.95 0.39
C ARG A 45 -7.49 3.83 1.89
N VAL A 46 -7.35 4.98 2.55
CA VAL A 46 -7.34 5.10 4.00
C VAL A 46 -8.52 5.96 4.38
N THR A 47 -9.35 5.46 5.28
CA THR A 47 -10.48 6.20 5.86
C THR A 47 -10.32 6.22 7.37
N ASP A 48 -10.26 7.41 7.93
CA ASP A 48 -10.24 7.70 9.36
C ASP A 48 -11.69 7.95 9.82
N ASP A 49 -12.13 7.18 10.82
CA ASP A 49 -13.46 7.31 11.42
C ASP A 49 -13.45 7.99 12.80
N GLY A 50 -12.30 8.52 13.22
CA GLY A 50 -12.05 9.18 14.50
C GLY A 50 -11.42 8.28 15.56
N ASP A 51 -11.84 7.02 15.66
CA ASP A 51 -11.32 6.05 16.65
C ASP A 51 -10.37 5.03 16.01
N ALA A 52 -10.56 4.76 14.72
CA ALA A 52 -9.78 3.83 13.93
C ALA A 52 -9.55 4.37 12.52
N ALA A 53 -8.57 3.77 11.84
CA ALA A 53 -8.38 3.96 10.42
C ALA A 53 -8.58 2.62 9.70
N THR A 54 -9.45 2.61 8.70
CA THR A 54 -9.64 1.48 7.79
C THR A 54 -8.74 1.65 6.58
N VAL A 55 -7.99 0.61 6.22
CA VAL A 55 -7.15 0.57 5.02
C VAL A 55 -7.70 -0.48 4.04
N ASP A 56 -8.14 -0.02 2.88
CA ASP A 56 -8.54 -0.87 1.74
C ASP A 56 -7.43 -0.84 0.69
N MET A 57 -7.03 -2.01 0.20
CA MET A 57 -6.07 -2.14 -0.89
C MET A 57 -6.69 -2.91 -2.04
N ARG A 58 -6.52 -2.38 -3.25
CA ARG A 58 -6.84 -3.07 -4.49
C ARG A 58 -5.61 -3.13 -5.39
N SER A 59 -5.47 -4.25 -6.10
CA SER A 59 -4.47 -4.40 -7.13
C SER A 59 -5.06 -5.08 -8.37
N ALA A 60 -4.63 -4.63 -9.54
CA ALA A 60 -5.04 -5.17 -10.83
C ALA A 60 -3.81 -5.32 -11.73
N SER A 61 -3.51 -6.55 -12.14
CA SER A 61 -2.47 -6.86 -13.12
C SER A 61 -2.89 -6.39 -14.51
N ARG A 62 -1.96 -5.78 -15.27
CA ARG A 62 -2.23 -5.25 -16.63
C ARG A 62 -1.95 -6.26 -17.75
N SER A 63 -1.46 -7.45 -17.42
CA SER A 63 -0.89 -8.38 -18.40
C SER A 63 -1.33 -9.81 -18.14
N GLY A 64 -1.70 -10.50 -19.23
CA GLY A 64 -2.09 -11.90 -19.22
C GLY A 64 -3.55 -12.13 -18.78
N ARG A 65 -4.07 -13.32 -19.08
CA ARG A 65 -5.42 -13.76 -18.71
C ARG A 65 -5.48 -14.33 -17.28
N TYR A 66 -4.31 -14.68 -16.74
CA TYR A 66 -4.14 -15.27 -15.42
C TYR A 66 -2.93 -14.60 -14.76
N ASP A 67 -3.08 -14.15 -13.53
CA ASP A 67 -2.00 -13.54 -12.73
C ASP A 67 -1.30 -14.54 -11.81
N LEU A 68 -1.73 -15.81 -11.84
CA LEU A 68 -1.19 -16.92 -11.08
C LEU A 68 -1.08 -16.64 -9.56
N GLY A 69 -1.98 -15.80 -9.03
CA GLY A 69 -1.99 -15.42 -7.62
C GLY A 69 -1.04 -14.26 -7.26
N ASP A 70 -0.34 -13.65 -8.22
CA ASP A 70 0.55 -12.50 -7.98
C ASP A 70 -0.18 -11.30 -7.35
N THR A 71 -1.44 -11.06 -7.75
CA THR A 71 -2.28 -10.01 -7.14
C THR A 71 -2.58 -10.33 -5.68
N ALA A 72 -2.99 -11.56 -5.37
CA ALA A 72 -3.29 -11.98 -4.01
C ALA A 72 -2.05 -11.92 -3.11
N ALA A 73 -0.93 -12.45 -3.58
CA ALA A 73 0.34 -12.42 -2.84
C ALA A 73 0.76 -10.98 -2.53
N ARG A 74 0.67 -10.07 -3.52
CA ARG A 74 0.99 -8.65 -3.32
C ARG A 74 0.12 -7.99 -2.25
N ILE A 75 -1.18 -8.25 -2.27
CA ILE A 75 -2.10 -7.66 -1.29
C ILE A 75 -1.77 -8.16 0.11
N VAL A 76 -1.59 -9.48 0.27
CA VAL A 76 -1.26 -10.09 1.57
C VAL A 76 0.07 -9.57 2.10
N ASP A 77 1.11 -9.55 1.26
CA ASP A 77 2.44 -9.07 1.67
C ASP A 77 2.41 -7.60 2.09
N PHE A 78 1.70 -6.75 1.36
CA PHE A 78 1.57 -5.33 1.70
C PHE A 78 0.86 -5.13 3.04
N LEU A 79 -0.28 -5.79 3.25
CA LEU A 79 -1.04 -5.64 4.50
C LEU A 79 -0.25 -6.18 5.70
N ALA A 80 0.48 -7.29 5.53
CA ALA A 80 1.35 -7.82 6.58
C ALA A 80 2.53 -6.89 6.92
N GLU A 81 3.11 -6.20 5.93
CA GLU A 81 4.15 -5.17 6.17
C GLU A 81 3.55 -3.93 6.84
N LEU A 82 2.36 -3.52 6.43
CA LEU A 82 1.64 -2.40 7.05
C LEU A 82 1.33 -2.68 8.53
N ASP A 83 0.84 -3.86 8.87
CA ASP A 83 0.55 -4.26 10.26
C ASP A 83 1.80 -4.17 11.14
N GLN A 84 2.95 -4.64 10.63
CA GLN A 84 4.22 -4.56 11.35
C GLN A 84 4.66 -3.11 11.57
N GLU A 85 4.56 -2.26 10.55
CA GLU A 85 4.90 -0.84 10.64
C GLU A 85 3.99 -0.09 11.60
N VAL A 86 2.69 -0.39 11.61
CA VAL A 86 1.72 0.20 12.54
C VAL A 86 2.00 -0.26 13.97
N ALA A 87 2.20 -1.55 14.19
CA ALA A 87 2.53 -2.10 15.51
C ALA A 87 3.82 -1.46 16.07
N GLY A 88 4.84 -1.29 15.22
CA GLY A 88 6.09 -0.63 15.58
C GLY A 88 5.91 0.83 16.00
N ARG A 89 4.96 1.56 15.41
CA ARG A 89 4.69 2.97 15.74
C ARG A 89 3.79 3.12 16.96
N VAL A 90 2.76 2.29 17.10
CA VAL A 90 1.86 2.29 18.28
C VAL A 90 2.63 1.86 19.54
N GLY A 91 3.57 0.92 19.43
CA GLY A 91 4.46 0.53 20.54
C GLY A 91 5.47 1.61 20.97
N THR A 92 5.59 2.71 20.21
CA THR A 92 6.52 3.82 20.51
C THR A 92 5.86 5.07 21.07
N THR A 93 4.58 5.03 21.49
CA THR A 93 4.04 6.11 22.33
C THR A 93 4.79 6.06 23.67
N PRO A 94 5.76 6.95 23.94
CA PRO A 94 6.41 6.98 25.23
C PRO A 94 5.34 7.46 26.21
N GLY A 95 5.05 6.66 27.21
CA GLY A 95 4.21 7.07 28.32
C GLY A 95 4.72 8.36 28.94
N GLU A 96 3.77 9.18 29.36
CA GLU A 96 3.93 10.09 30.49
C GLU A 96 4.56 9.39 31.70
#